data_AF-A0A8T4M132-F1
#
_entry.id   AF-A0A8T4M132-F1
#
_cell.length_a   1.000
_cell.length_b   1.000
_cell.length_c   1.000
_cell.angle_alpha   90.00
_cell.angle_beta   90.00
_cell.angle_gamma   90.00
#
_symmetry.space_group_name_H-M   'P 1'
#
loop_
_entity.id
_entity.type
_entity.pdbx_description
1 polymer ?
#
loop_
_entity_poly.entity_id
_entity_poly.type
_entity_poly.pdbx_seq_one_letter_code
_entity_poly.pdbx_strand_id
1 'polypeptide(L)' 'MLLKKCENKACSSYTFKDKCPKCNSKTKDAHYKFRERFVREK' A
#
# COMPACT_ATOMS: atom_id res chain seq x y z
N MET A 1 8.87 -4.47 6.04
CA MET A 1 7.68 -4.97 5.34
C MET A 1 6.99 -3.78 4.67
N LEU A 2 6.81 -3.82 3.35
CA LEU A 2 6.15 -2.75 2.61
C LEU A 2 4.63 -2.84 2.84
N LEU A 3 3.97 -1.70 3.06
CA LEU A 3 2.51 -1.66 3.11
C LEU A 3 1.98 -1.98 1.70
N LYS A 4 1.03 -2.91 1.61
CA LYS A 4 0.34 -3.26 0.36
C LYS A 4 -1.09 -2.75 0.41
N LYS A 5 -1.69 -2.50 -0.75
CA LYS A 5 -3.08 -2.07 -0.94
C LYS A 5 -3.83 -3.13 -1.73
N CYS A 6 -5.05 -3.50 -1.32
CA CYS A 6 -5.91 -4.40 -2.12
C CYS A 6 -6.09 -3.78 -3.51
N GLU A 7 -5.86 -4.58 -4.56
CA GLU A 7 -6.04 -4.14 -5.95
C GLU A 7 -7.52 -3.83 -6.25
N ASN A 8 -8.43 -4.44 -5.49
CA ASN A 8 -9.85 -4.16 -5.60
C ASN A 8 -10.18 -2.75 -5.07
N LYS A 9 -10.53 -1.85 -5.99
CA LYS A 9 -10.91 -0.46 -5.70
C LYS A 9 -12.09 -0.34 -4.72
N ALA A 10 -13.02 -1.29 -4.74
CA ALA A 10 -14.17 -1.31 -3.84
C ALA A 10 -13.79 -1.61 -2.39
N CYS A 11 -12.73 -2.40 -2.16
CA CYS A 11 -12.25 -2.68 -0.81
C CYS A 11 -11.31 -1.58 -0.30
N SER A 12 -10.40 -1.09 -1.16
CA SER A 12 -9.40 -0.05 -0.85
C SER A 12 -8.64 -0.24 0.48
N SER A 13 -8.60 -1.46 1.01
CA SER A 13 -8.01 -1.79 2.29
C SER A 13 -6.49 -1.96 2.16
N TYR A 14 -5.78 -1.49 3.18
CA TYR A 14 -4.33 -1.67 3.30
C TYR A 14 -4.02 -2.87 4.18
N THR A 15 -2.97 -3.59 3.83
CA THR A 15 -2.54 -4.83 4.50
C THR A 15 -1.06 -5.06 4.26
N PHE A 16 -0.41 -5.81 5.14
CA PHE A 16 0.97 -6.27 4.96
C PHE A 16 1.04 -7.66 4.31
N LYS A 17 -0.10 -8.32 4.11
CA LYS A 17 -0.23 -9.65 3.49
C LYS A 17 -0.46 -9.53 1.99
N ASP A 18 0.03 -10.51 1.22
CA ASP A 18 -0.14 -10.61 -0.25
C ASP A 18 -1.57 -10.77 -0.74
N LYS A 19 -2.45 -11.28 0.14
CA LYS A 19 -3.88 -11.37 -0.09
C LYS A 19 -4.59 -10.48 0.90
N CYS A 20 -5.58 -9.74 0.41
CA CYS A 20 -6.39 -8.92 1.30
C CYS A 20 -7.34 -9.80 2.11
N PRO A 21 -7.40 -9.66 3.45
CA PRO A 21 -8.27 -10.49 4.30
C PRO A 21 -9.77 -10.23 4.08
N LYS A 22 -10.15 -9.11 3.45
CA LYS A 22 -11.56 -8.77 3.16
C LYS A 22 -12.02 -9.23 1.78
N CYS A 23 -11.20 -8.93 0.75
CA CYS A 23 -11.53 -9.20 -0.66
C CYS A 23 -11.01 -10.57 -1.15
N ASN A 24 -10.07 -11.19 -0.42
CA ASN A 24 -9.19 -12.27 -0.92
C ASN A 24 -8.46 -11.97 -2.23
N SER A 25 -8.59 -10.76 -2.78
CA SER A 25 -7.88 -10.29 -3.98
C SER A 25 -6.42 -10.02 -3.66
N LYS A 26 -5.60 -10.00 -4.73
CA LYS A 26 -4.18 -9.68 -4.66
C LYS A 26 -3.98 -8.25 -4.18
N THR A 27 -2.90 -8.03 -3.45
CA THR A 27 -2.50 -6.70 -2.97
C THR A 27 -1.25 -6.26 -3.70
N LYS A 28 -1.17 -4.98 -4.07
CA LYS A 28 0.00 -4.35 -4.70
C LYS A 28 0.73 -3.46 -3.70
N ASP A 29 2.02 -3.26 -3.88
CA ASP A 29 2.78 -2.34 -3.05
C ASP A 29 2.15 -0.94 -3.05
N ALA A 30 1.93 -0.40 -1.85
CA ALA A 30 1.41 0.95 -1.69
C ALA A 30 2.53 1.93 -1.97
N HIS A 31 2.47 2.59 -3.13
CA HIS A 31 3.39 3.67 -3.46
C HIS A 31 3.07 4.89 -2.58
N TYR A 32 3.93 5.16 -1.60
CA TYR A 32 3.90 6.41 -0.87
C TYR A 32 4.63 7.48 -1.69
N LYS A 33 3.96 8.59 -2.00
CA LYS A 33 4.59 9.83 -2.52
C LYS A 33 5.43 10.58 -1.46
N PHE A 34 5.92 9.89 -0.41
CA PHE A 34 6.39 10.51 0.83
C PHE A 34 7.92 10.45 1.04
N ARG A 35 8.74 10.34 -0.02
CA ARG A 35 10.20 10.43 0.13
C ARG A 35 10.80 11.79 -0.25
N GLU A 36 10.17 12.55 -1.14
CA GLU A 36 10.84 13.75 -1.71
C GLU A 36 10.51 15.07 -1.00
N ARG A 37 9.54 15.11 -0.06
CA ARG A 37 9.16 16.36 0.64
C ARG A 37 9.94 16.66 1.92
N PHE A 38 10.63 15.67 2.49
CA PHE A 38 11.28 15.79 3.80
C PHE A 38 12.80 15.64 3.77
N VAL A 39 13.39 15.32 2.61
CA VAL A 39 14.84 15.43 2.40
C VAL A 39 15.12 16.88 2.00
N ARG A 40 14.93 17.81 2.96
CA ARG A 40 15.55 19.12 2.87
C ARG A 40 17.01 18.86 3.26
N GLU A 41 17.87 18.69 2.25
CA GLU A 41 19.32 18.58 2.45
C GLU A 41 19.77 19.75 3.34
N LYS A 42 20.51 19.40 4.39
CA LYS A 42 20.95 20.29 5.47
C LYS A 42 22.36 20.76 5.20
#